data_AF-A0A946AN80-F1
#
_entry.id   AF-A0A946AN80-F1
#
_cell.length_a   1.000
_cell.length_b   1.000
_cell.length_c   1.000
_cell.angle_alpha   90.00
_cell.angle_beta   90.00
_cell.angle_gamma   90.00
#
_symmetry.space_group_name_H-M   'P 1'
#
loop_
_entity.id
_entity.type
_entity.pdbx_description
1 polymer ?
#
loop_
_entity_poly.entity_id
_entity_poly.type
_entity_poly.pdbx_seq_one_letter_code
_entity_poly.pdbx_strand_id
1 'polypeptide(L)'
;THQTKYVLERLSEIPNVTVAHITTGKFNIYCKVRAKSTEHAKEIIFSIDDIDGILRTETMISLEESINDKKRLMHTIFQEL
;
A
#
# COMPACT_ATOMS: atom_id res chain seq x y z
N THR A 1 -6.32 17.25 8.93
CA THR A 1 -7.13 16.07 8.57
C THR A 1 -7.71 16.08 7.15
N HIS A 2 -7.77 17.24 6.47
CA HIS A 2 -8.32 17.33 5.10
C HIS A 2 -7.36 16.80 4.01
N GLN A 3 -6.06 17.06 4.13
CA GLN A 3 -5.04 16.63 3.15
C GLN A 3 -4.87 15.10 3.05
N THR A 4 -4.88 14.38 4.17
CA THR A 4 -4.72 12.90 4.15
C THR A 4 -5.84 12.23 3.37
N LYS A 5 -7.07 12.74 3.48
CA LYS A 5 -8.22 12.22 2.73
C LYS A 5 -8.09 12.51 1.23
N TYR A 6 -7.65 13.71 0.87
CA TYR A 6 -7.37 14.07 -0.53
C TYR A 6 -6.30 13.15 -1.15
N VAL A 7 -5.19 12.92 -0.45
CA VAL A 7 -4.12 12.01 -0.91
C VAL A 7 -4.66 10.59 -1.07
N LEU A 8 -5.50 10.12 -0.14
CA LEU A 8 -6.10 8.78 -0.24
C LEU A 8 -7.03 8.64 -1.46
N GLU A 9 -7.80 9.67 -1.79
CA GLU A 9 -8.64 9.70 -2.99
C GLU A 9 -7.78 9.63 -4.26
N ARG A 10 -6.69 10.39 -4.35
CA ARG A 10 -5.76 10.33 -5.49
C ARG A 10 -5.05 8.97 -5.59
N LEU A 11 -4.62 8.39 -4.46
CA LEU A 11 -4.04 7.06 -4.42
C LEU A 11 -5.01 5.98 -4.91
N SER A 12 -6.33 6.16 -4.69
CA SER A 12 -7.35 5.23 -5.16
C SER A 12 -7.55 5.25 -6.68
N GLU A 13 -7.13 6.30 -7.36
CA GLU A 13 -7.15 6.40 -8.84
C GLU A 13 -6.01 5.61 -9.49
N ILE A 14 -4.96 5.28 -8.72
CA ILE A 14 -3.82 4.49 -9.19
C ILE A 14 -4.15 3.00 -9.04
N PRO A 15 -4.40 2.25 -10.15
CA PRO A 15 -4.88 0.86 -10.08
C PRO A 15 -3.87 -0.11 -9.46
N ASN A 16 -2.60 0.26 -9.45
CA ASN A 16 -1.51 -0.55 -8.89
C ASN A 16 -1.46 -0.49 -7.35
N VAL A 17 -2.13 0.47 -6.72
CA VAL A 17 -2.25 0.58 -5.26
C VAL A 17 -3.35 -0.37 -4.80
N THR A 18 -2.95 -1.55 -4.31
CA THR A 18 -3.90 -2.61 -3.94
C THR A 18 -4.45 -2.49 -2.52
N VAL A 19 -3.72 -1.82 -1.64
CA VAL A 19 -4.09 -1.62 -0.24
C VAL A 19 -3.53 -0.28 0.21
N ALA A 20 -4.28 0.48 1.00
CA ALA A 20 -3.82 1.71 1.66
C ALA A 20 -4.36 1.76 3.09
N HIS A 21 -3.52 2.19 4.03
CA HIS A 21 -3.83 2.30 5.45
C HIS A 21 -3.39 3.66 5.95
N ILE A 22 -4.25 4.33 6.73
CA ILE A 22 -3.86 5.50 7.49
C ILE A 22 -3.28 5.02 8.82
N THR A 23 -2.09 5.52 9.16
CA THR A 23 -1.34 5.10 10.35
C THR A 23 -1.01 6.29 11.23
N THR A 24 -0.95 6.08 12.55
CA THR A 24 -0.59 7.09 13.55
C THR A 24 0.93 7.18 13.80
N GLY A 25 1.74 6.47 13.01
CA GLY A 25 3.19 6.37 13.14
C GLY A 25 3.95 7.51 12.44
N LYS A 26 5.25 7.30 12.20
CA LYS A 26 6.13 8.25 11.48
C LYS A 26 5.60 8.61 10.09
N PHE A 27 4.94 7.66 9.44
CA PHE A 27 4.29 7.85 8.15
C PHE A 27 2.78 7.92 8.35
N ASN A 28 2.13 8.82 7.61
CA ASN A 28 0.69 9.03 7.69
C ASN A 28 -0.10 7.97 6.91
N ILE A 29 0.49 7.46 5.81
CA ILE A 29 -0.14 6.49 4.91
C ILE A 29 0.86 5.38 4.61
N TYR A 30 0.40 4.14 4.72
CA TYR A 30 1.12 2.95 4.27
C TYR A 30 0.32 2.28 3.15
N CYS A 31 0.95 2.01 2.01
CA CYS A 31 0.26 1.39 0.88
C CYS A 31 1.03 0.20 0.30
N LYS A 32 0.29 -0.80 -0.22
CA LYS A 32 0.83 -1.97 -0.91
C LYS A 32 0.61 -1.80 -2.41
N VAL A 33 1.71 -1.67 -3.13
CA VAL A 33 1.72 -1.54 -4.59
C VAL A 33 2.09 -2.87 -5.24
N ARG A 34 1.45 -3.20 -6.36
CA ARG A 34 1.84 -4.32 -7.23
C ARG A 34 2.38 -3.76 -8.56
N ALA A 35 3.61 -4.14 -8.89
CA ALA A 35 4.26 -3.76 -10.14
C ALA A 35 4.67 -5.01 -10.93
N LYS A 36 4.82 -4.86 -12.25
CA LYS A 36 5.21 -5.96 -13.16
C LYS A 36 6.72 -6.09 -13.30
N SER A 37 7.44 -4.98 -13.19
CA SER A 37 8.90 -4.88 -13.30
C SER A 37 9.41 -3.77 -12.37
N THR A 38 10.72 -3.68 -12.20
CA THR A 38 11.37 -2.60 -11.45
C THR A 38 11.14 -1.23 -12.08
N GLU A 39 11.12 -1.16 -13.41
CA GLU A 39 10.82 0.07 -14.15
C GLU A 39 9.37 0.52 -13.94
N HIS A 40 8.42 -0.40 -14.04
CA HIS A 40 7.01 -0.12 -13.74
C HIS A 40 6.82 0.29 -12.27
N ALA A 41 7.57 -0.29 -11.33
CA ALA A 41 7.54 0.13 -9.93
C ALA A 41 8.00 1.59 -9.78
N LYS A 42 9.08 1.97 -10.47
CA LYS A 42 9.61 3.33 -10.49
C LYS A 42 8.57 4.32 -11.02
N GLU A 43 7.88 4.00 -12.12
CA GLU A 43 6.80 4.83 -12.67
C GLU A 43 5.68 5.06 -11.65
N ILE A 44 5.21 3.99 -10.99
CA ILE A 44 4.15 4.11 -9.98
C ILE A 44 4.60 4.95 -8.80
N ILE A 45 5.84 4.78 -8.33
CA ILE A 45 6.40 5.57 -7.22
C ILE A 45 6.43 7.05 -7.58
N PHE A 46 6.84 7.40 -8.81
CA PHE A 46 6.79 8.79 -9.26
C PHE A 46 5.38 9.33 -9.38
N SER A 47 4.43 8.55 -9.89
CA SER A 47 3.02 8.96 -9.93
C SER A 47 2.44 9.20 -8.53
N ILE A 48 2.92 8.48 -7.51
CA ILE A 48 2.54 8.73 -6.12
C ILE A 48 3.19 10.02 -5.63
N ASP A 49 4.50 10.19 -5.83
CA ASP A 49 5.25 11.36 -5.34
C ASP A 49 4.76 12.68 -5.94
N ASP A 50 4.19 12.65 -7.15
CA ASP A 50 3.59 13.80 -7.84
C ASP A 50 2.25 14.25 -7.22
N ILE A 51 1.67 13.47 -6.29
CA ILE A 51 0.42 13.83 -5.63
C ILE A 51 0.66 14.99 -4.65
N ASP A 52 -0.04 16.10 -4.88
CA ASP A 52 -0.04 17.25 -3.97
C ASP A 52 -0.35 16.86 -2.52
N GLY A 53 0.59 17.15 -1.63
CA GLY A 53 0.51 16.84 -0.20
C GLY A 53 1.37 15.66 0.24
N ILE A 54 2.02 14.95 -0.69
CA ILE A 54 3.09 14.01 -0.37
C ILE A 54 4.41 14.78 -0.24
N LEU A 55 5.01 14.72 0.95
CA LEU A 55 6.27 15.42 1.25
C LEU A 55 7.49 14.50 1.17
N ARG A 56 7.29 13.22 1.49
CA ARG A 56 8.36 12.22 1.54
C ARG A 56 7.76 10.84 1.35
N THR A 57 8.34 10.11 0.41
CA THR A 57 8.00 8.72 0.13
C THR A 57 9.17 7.81 0.51
N GLU A 58 8.91 6.75 1.26
CA GLU A 58 9.87 5.67 1.48
C GLU A 58 9.30 4.38 0.87
N THR A 59 10.10 3.71 0.04
CA THR A 59 9.69 2.48 -0.64
C THR A 59 10.49 1.29 -0.12
N MET A 60 9.79 0.19 0.13
CA MET A 60 10.40 -1.10 0.46
C MET A 60 9.95 -2.13 -0.58
N ILE A 61 10.89 -2.90 -1.12
CA ILE A 61 10.62 -3.96 -2.10
C ILE A 61 10.61 -5.31 -1.38
N SER A 62 9.52 -6.07 -1.54
CA SER A 62 9.45 -7.44 -1.06
C SER A 62 10.34 -8.33 -1.92
N LEU A 63 11.36 -8.95 -1.32
CA LEU A 63 12.24 -9.92 -1.98
C LEU A 63 11.58 -11.31 -2.06
N GLU A 64 10.83 -11.67 -1.02
CA GLU A 64 10.08 -12.91 -0.92
C GLU A 64 8.79 -12.64 -0.12
N GLU A 65 7.66 -13.16 -0.59
CA GLU A 65 6.38 -13.11 0.13
C GLU A 65 6.13 -14.48 0.78
N SER A 66 6.78 -14.74 1.92
CA SER A 66 6.74 -16.06 2.57
C SER A 66 5.36 -16.41 3.17
N ILE A 67 4.50 -15.42 3.43
CA ILE A 67 3.15 -15.60 3.96
C ILE A 67 2.20 -14.59 3.31
N ASN A 68 1.14 -15.08 2.66
CA ASN A 68 0.05 -14.27 2.11
C ASN A 68 -1.27 -15.05 2.12
N ASP A 69 -1.71 -15.45 3.31
CA ASP A 69 -2.97 -16.16 3.50
C ASP A 69 -4.00 -15.27 4.21
N LYS A 70 -5.07 -14.92 3.49
CA LYS A 70 -6.18 -14.10 3.99
C LYS A 70 -7.23 -14.91 4.78
N LYS A 71 -7.18 -16.23 4.71
CA LYS A 71 -8.17 -17.16 5.30
C LYS A 71 -7.60 -17.98 6.46
N ARG A 72 -6.30 -17.87 6.75
CA ARG A 72 -5.60 -18.61 7.81
C ARG A 72 -6.34 -18.59 9.14
N LEU A 73 -6.80 -17.41 9.57
CA LEU A 73 -7.55 -17.25 10.82
C LEU A 73 -8.88 -18.02 10.80
N MET A 74 -9.62 -17.96 9.70
CA MET A 74 -10.90 -18.67 9.57
C MET A 74 -10.71 -20.18 9.59
N HIS A 75 -9.65 -20.69 8.95
CA HIS A 75 -9.34 -22.13 9.01
C HIS A 75 -9.04 -22.59 10.44
N THR A 76 -8.27 -21.81 11.21
CA THR A 76 -8.02 -22.14 12.63
C THR A 76 -9.32 -22.16 13.44
N ILE A 77 -10.17 -21.14 13.28
CA ILE A 77 -11.44 -21.04 14.02
C ILE A 77 -12.39 -22.20 13.69
N PHE A 78 -12.48 -22.63 12.41
CA PHE A 78 -13.39 -23.70 12.00
C PHE A 78 -12.82 -25.12 12.17
N GLN A 79 -11.52 -25.28 12.37
CA GLN A 79 -10.91 -26.59 12.68
C GLN A 79 -10.88 -26.91 14.18
N GLU A 80 -11.06 -25.91 15.06
CA GLU A 80 -11.17 -26.11 16.51
C GLU A 80 -12.62 -26.38 17.00
N LEU A 81 -13.60 -26.43 16.08
CA LEU A 81 -14.98 -26.88 16.30
C LEU A 81 -15.16 -28.33 15.83
#